data_AF-A0AAE0A1I3-F1
#
_entry.id   AF-A0AAE0A1I3-F1
#
_cell.length_a   1.000
_cell.length_b   1.000
_cell.length_c   1.000
_cell.angle_alpha   90.00
_cell.angle_beta   90.00
_cell.angle_gamma   90.00
#
_symmetry.space_group_name_H-M   'P 1'
#
loop_
_entity.id
_entity.type
_entity.pdbx_description
1 polymer ?
#
loop_
_entity_poly.entity_id
_entity_poly.type
_entity_poly.pdbx_seq_one_letter_code
_entity_poly.pdbx_strand_id
1 'polypeptide(L)'
;MNCQWKVQFSDSLRLDDIAKEVVDECNGLPLAIVTVGSPLREKDIDEWKVVCQKLKNSKLDDVENVDVYVYACLKLSYDYLKGDQIKLCFLLCSMFLEDHKIELEELVRYGLGC
;
A
#
# COMPACT_ATOMS: atom_id res chain seq x y z
N MET A 1 10.95 7.95 45.72
CA MET A 1 11.79 7.38 44.65
C MET A 1 10.89 7.00 43.46
N ASN A 2 11.08 7.72 42.34
CA ASN A 2 10.80 7.33 40.95
C ASN A 2 9.38 6.95 40.47
N CYS A 3 8.54 7.96 40.20
CA CYS A 3 7.32 7.85 39.37
C CYS A 3 7.60 7.92 37.84
N GLN A 4 8.84 8.21 37.42
CA GLN A 4 9.19 8.43 36.00
C GLN A 4 9.14 7.13 35.16
N TRP A 5 9.54 6.00 35.73
CA TRP A 5 9.57 4.71 35.00
C TRP A 5 8.17 4.19 34.70
N LYS A 6 7.20 4.48 35.58
CA LYS A 6 5.81 4.03 35.42
C LYS A 6 5.12 4.75 34.26
N VAL A 7 5.45 6.02 34.06
CA VAL A 7 4.94 6.84 32.94
C VAL A 7 5.59 6.38 31.63
N GLN A 8 6.93 6.31 31.57
CA GLN A 8 7.62 5.86 30.34
C GLN A 8 7.24 4.44 29.90
N PHE A 9 7.10 3.50 30.85
CA PHE A 9 6.70 2.13 30.55
C PHE A 9 5.24 2.05 30.09
N SER A 10 4.36 2.85 30.69
CA SER A 10 2.96 2.97 30.24
C SER A 10 2.84 3.58 28.85
N ASP A 11 3.67 4.57 28.51
CA ASP A 11 3.66 5.21 27.21
C ASP A 11 4.22 4.29 26.12
N SER A 12 5.24 3.48 26.43
CA SER A 12 5.76 2.45 25.53
C SER A 12 4.71 1.39 25.19
N LEU A 13 3.96 0.88 26.19
CA LEU A 13 2.90 -0.09 25.95
C LEU A 13 1.77 0.49 25.07
N ARG A 14 1.41 1.75 25.32
CA ARG A 14 0.39 2.45 24.52
C ARG A 14 0.87 2.72 23.09
N LEU A 15 2.15 3.00 22.90
CA LEU A 15 2.74 3.19 21.58
C LEU A 15 2.72 1.89 20.80
N ASP A 16 3.05 0.75 21.43
CA ASP A 16 3.01 -0.57 20.78
C ASP A 16 1.60 -0.92 20.28
N ASP A 17 0.56 -0.59 21.06
CA ASP A 17 -0.83 -0.81 20.67
C ASP A 17 -1.21 0.05 19.45
N ILE A 18 -0.86 1.34 19.45
CA ILE A 18 -1.12 2.25 18.32
C ILE A 18 -0.31 1.84 17.09
N ALA A 19 0.94 1.39 17.27
CA ALA A 19 1.79 0.96 16.18
C ALA A 19 1.25 -0.31 15.51
N LYS A 20 0.68 -1.24 16.28
CA LYS A 20 -0.05 -2.40 15.72
C LYS A 20 -1.26 -1.96 14.91
N GLU A 21 -2.08 -1.04 15.42
CA GLU A 21 -3.20 -0.52 14.65
C GLU A 21 -2.75 0.12 13.34
N VAL A 22 -1.65 0.88 13.34
CA VAL A 22 -1.07 1.44 12.10
C VAL A 22 -0.63 0.35 11.13
N VAL A 23 -0.02 -0.74 11.62
CA VAL A 23 0.37 -1.88 10.78
C VAL A 23 -0.86 -2.59 10.20
N ASP A 24 -1.91 -2.75 10.99
CA ASP A 24 -3.18 -3.36 10.57
C ASP A 24 -3.86 -2.51 9.48
N GLU A 25 -3.89 -1.18 9.62
CA GLU A 25 -4.39 -0.27 8.58
C GLU A 25 -3.51 -0.29 7.30
N CYS A 26 -2.24 -0.70 7.40
CA CYS A 26 -1.35 -0.91 6.25
C CYS A 26 -1.52 -2.30 5.60
N ASN A 27 -2.48 -3.13 6.04
CA ASN A 27 -2.73 -4.49 5.55
C ASN A 27 -1.48 -5.40 5.52
N GLY A 28 -0.51 -5.19 6.42
CA GLY A 28 0.71 -6.00 6.46
C GLY A 28 1.68 -5.78 5.28
N LEU A 29 1.44 -4.80 4.40
CA LEU A 29 2.28 -4.53 3.24
C LEU A 29 3.60 -3.87 3.65
N PRO A 30 4.77 -4.50 3.41
CA PRO A 30 6.06 -3.96 3.87
C PRO A 30 6.34 -2.54 3.37
N LEU A 31 5.95 -2.22 2.13
CA LEU A 31 6.17 -0.90 1.54
C LEU A 31 5.31 0.18 2.22
N ALA A 32 4.04 -0.12 2.50
CA ALA A 32 3.14 0.79 3.20
C ALA A 32 3.62 1.04 4.64
N ILE A 33 3.99 -0.04 5.35
CA ILE A 33 4.52 0.03 6.72
C ILE A 33 5.79 0.89 6.77
N VAL A 34 6.73 0.68 5.85
CA VAL A 34 7.98 1.48 5.83
C VAL A 34 7.68 2.95 5.50
N THR A 35 6.76 3.21 4.57
CA THR A 35 6.40 4.57 4.16
C THR A 35 5.74 5.36 5.30
N VAL A 36 4.83 4.72 6.05
CA VAL A 36 4.12 5.34 7.18
C VAL A 36 4.97 5.37 8.45
N GLY A 37 5.71 4.29 8.73
CA GLY A 37 6.46 4.12 9.97
C GLY A 37 7.79 4.88 10.00
N SER A 38 8.49 5.03 8.87
CA SER A 38 9.80 5.70 8.85
C SER A 38 9.76 7.15 9.37
N PRO A 39 8.79 7.99 8.94
CA PRO A 39 8.64 9.35 9.48
C PRO A 39 8.20 9.39 10.95
N LEU A 40 7.57 8.33 11.45
CA LEU A 40 7.02 8.24 12.80
C LEU A 40 8.02 7.78 13.87
N ARG A 41 9.19 7.29 13.46
CA ARG A 41 10.19 6.70 14.36
C ARG A 41 10.62 7.61 15.53
N GLU A 42 10.70 8.91 15.29
CA GLU A 42 11.14 9.90 16.28
C GLU A 42 9.99 10.78 16.80
N LYS A 43 8.75 10.34 16.58
CA LYS A 43 7.53 11.11 16.84
C LYS A 43 6.87 10.68 18.14
N ASP A 44 6.18 11.62 18.79
CA ASP A 44 5.49 11.35 20.04
C ASP A 44 4.19 10.55 19.85
N ILE A 45 3.66 10.03 20.95
CA ILE A 45 2.47 9.17 20.92
C ILE A 45 1.22 9.87 20.36
N ASP A 46 1.12 11.19 20.48
CA ASP A 46 -0.01 11.95 19.96
C ASP A 46 0.10 12.12 18.44
N GLU A 47 1.30 12.32 17.90
CA GLU A 47 1.55 12.25 16.45
C GLU A 47 1.22 10.86 15.88
N TRP A 48 1.57 9.78 16.59
CA TRP A 48 1.16 8.42 16.21
C TRP A 48 -0.36 8.24 16.18
N LYS A 49 -1.10 8.75 17.17
CA LYS A 49 -2.58 8.71 17.17
C LYS A 49 -3.17 9.47 16.00
N VAL A 50 -2.62 10.65 15.68
CA VAL A 50 -3.09 11.47 14.57
C VAL A 50 -2.92 10.73 13.25
N VAL A 51 -1.78 10.08 13.02
CA VAL A 51 -1.57 9.29 11.80
C VAL A 51 -2.49 8.07 11.77
N CYS A 52 -2.62 7.34 12.87
CA CYS A 52 -3.55 6.20 12.96
C CYS A 52 -5.00 6.63 12.65
N GLN A 53 -5.47 7.75 13.20
CA GLN A 53 -6.81 8.27 12.88
C GLN A 53 -6.95 8.69 11.42
N LYS A 54 -5.92 9.32 10.83
CA LYS A 54 -5.94 9.68 9.41
C LYS A 54 -6.03 8.45 8.52
N LEU A 55 -5.31 7.37 8.84
CA LEU A 55 -5.38 6.10 8.11
C LEU A 55 -6.78 5.47 8.20
N LYS A 56 -7.35 5.40 9.41
CA LYS A 56 -8.72 4.91 9.63
C LYS A 56 -9.78 5.70 8.88
N ASN A 57 -9.58 7.01 8.76
CA ASN A 57 -10.50 7.94 8.10
C ASN A 57 -10.25 8.07 6.59
N SER A 58 -9.09 7.64 6.09
CA SER A 58 -8.77 7.64 4.66
C SER A 58 -9.34 6.43 3.94
N LYS A 59 -10.36 5.76 4.49
CA LYS A 59 -11.11 4.73 3.78
C LYS A 59 -11.69 5.34 2.51
N LEU A 60 -11.00 5.04 1.42
CA LEU A 60 -11.38 5.36 0.06
C LEU A 60 -12.60 4.50 -0.25
N ASP A 61 -13.77 5.14 -0.32
CA ASP A 61 -14.95 4.51 -0.87
C ASP A 61 -14.64 4.03 -2.30
N ASP A 62 -14.81 2.72 -2.53
CA ASP A 62 -15.10 2.06 -3.81
C ASP A 62 -14.03 1.95 -4.91
N VAL A 63 -12.82 1.51 -4.55
CA VAL A 63 -12.09 0.47 -5.34
C VAL A 63 -11.47 -0.47 -4.32
N GLU A 64 -12.20 -1.50 -3.90
CA GLU A 64 -11.75 -2.45 -2.88
C GLU A 64 -10.32 -2.91 -3.18
N ASN A 65 -9.37 -2.47 -2.34
CA ASN A 65 -7.97 -2.89 -2.25
C ASN A 65 -6.92 -2.23 -3.18
N VAL A 66 -7.21 -1.13 -3.88
CA VAL A 66 -6.17 -0.41 -4.66
C VAL A 66 -5.91 0.99 -4.11
N ASP A 67 -4.68 1.22 -3.64
CA ASP A 67 -4.20 2.55 -3.24
C ASP A 67 -4.38 3.55 -4.39
N VAL A 68 -5.10 4.65 -4.14
CA VAL A 68 -5.46 5.65 -5.16
C VAL A 68 -4.23 6.33 -5.77
N TYR A 69 -3.14 6.46 -5.02
CA TYR A 69 -1.89 6.99 -5.55
C TYR A 69 -1.24 5.98 -6.51
N VAL A 70 -1.21 4.69 -6.14
CA VAL A 70 -0.73 3.61 -7.00
C VAL A 70 -1.55 3.55 -8.30
N TYR A 71 -2.88 3.61 -8.21
CA TYR A 71 -3.74 3.66 -9.38
C TYR A 71 -3.44 4.86 -10.27
N ALA A 72 -3.28 6.06 -9.71
CA ALA A 72 -2.97 7.26 -10.47
C ALA A 72 -1.63 7.15 -11.22
N CYS A 73 -0.59 6.61 -10.58
CA CYS A 73 0.71 6.37 -11.21
C CYS A 73 0.64 5.34 -12.34
N LEU A 74 -0.08 4.22 -12.14
CA LEU A 74 -0.29 3.19 -13.15
C LEU A 74 -1.08 3.72 -14.34
N LYS A 75 -2.16 4.47 -14.08
CA LYS A 75 -2.97 5.11 -15.11
C LYS A 75 -2.14 6.07 -15.96
N LEU A 76 -1.35 6.94 -15.32
CA LEU A 76 -0.46 7.85 -16.04
C LEU A 76 0.56 7.08 -16.89
N SER A 77 1.18 6.03 -16.35
CA SER A 77 2.11 5.19 -17.11
C SER A 77 1.45 4.55 -18.34
N TYR A 78 0.23 4.05 -18.19
CA TYR A 78 -0.57 3.49 -19.27
C TYR A 78 -0.93 4.54 -20.34
N ASP A 79 -1.33 5.75 -19.93
CA ASP A 79 -1.73 6.82 -20.84
C ASP A 79 -0.57 7.26 -21.75
N TYR A 80 0.67 7.21 -21.25
CA TYR A 80 1.89 7.54 -21.99
C TYR A 80 2.38 6.46 -22.96
N LEU A 81 1.83 5.24 -22.93
CA LEU A 81 2.15 4.20 -23.91
C LEU A 81 1.72 4.66 -25.31
N LYS A 82 2.64 4.56 -26.28
CA LYS A 82 2.38 4.99 -27.67
C LYS A 82 1.93 3.82 -28.52
N GLY A 83 0.69 3.88 -28.99
CA GLY A 83 0.10 2.91 -29.91
C GLY A 83 -0.88 1.97 -29.23
N ASP A 84 -2.05 1.82 -29.86
CA ASP A 84 -3.17 1.06 -29.30
C ASP A 84 -2.83 -0.41 -29.08
N GLN A 85 -1.99 -0.99 -29.95
CA GLN A 85 -1.54 -2.37 -29.82
C GLN A 85 -0.71 -2.61 -28.55
N ILE A 86 0.10 -1.63 -28.14
CA ILE A 86 0.91 -1.72 -26.92
C ILE A 86 0.02 -1.58 -25.69
N LYS A 87 -0.95 -0.67 -25.73
CA LYS A 87 -1.96 -0.51 -24.68
C LYS A 87 -2.80 -1.77 -24.49
N LEU A 88 -3.27 -2.37 -25.58
CA LEU A 88 -4.00 -3.63 -25.55
C LEU A 88 -3.12 -4.78 -25.04
N CYS A 89 -1.87 -4.88 -25.48
CA CYS A 89 -0.94 -5.89 -24.96
C CYS A 89 -0.73 -5.78 -23.45
N PHE A 90 -0.60 -4.56 -22.92
CA PHE A 90 -0.55 -4.33 -21.47
C PHE A 90 -1.82 -4.80 -20.76
N LEU A 91 -3.00 -4.52 -21.32
CA LEU A 91 -4.27 -4.96 -20.75
C LEU A 91 -4.48 -6.49 -20.85
N LEU A 92 -3.94 -7.16 -21.87
CA LEU A 92 -4.01 -8.63 -21.98
C LEU A 92 -3.39 -9.32 -20.76
N CYS A 93 -2.36 -8.73 -20.13
CA CYS A 93 -1.77 -9.26 -18.91
C CYS A 93 -2.76 -9.33 -17.74
N SER A 94 -3.85 -8.54 -17.73
CA SER A 94 -4.86 -8.58 -16.67
C SER A 94 -5.81 -9.77 -16.77
N MET A 95 -5.73 -10.59 -17.81
CA MET A 95 -6.51 -11.83 -17.94
C MET A 95 -5.92 -12.99 -17.13
N PHE A 96 -4.67 -12.86 -16.69
CA PHE A 96 -3.99 -13.87 -15.91
C PHE A 96 -4.25 -13.65 -14.42
N LEU A 97 -4.15 -14.73 -13.64
CA LEU A 97 -4.27 -14.65 -12.19
C LEU A 97 -3.12 -13.82 -11.59
N GLU A 98 -3.35 -13.27 -10.40
CA GLU A 98 -2.31 -12.61 -9.62
C GLU A 98 -1.10 -13.54 -9.44
N ASP A 99 0.11 -12.97 -9.56
CA ASP A 99 1.40 -13.66 -9.51
C ASP A 99 1.60 -14.79 -10.52
N HIS A 100 0.72 -14.91 -11.53
CA HIS A 100 0.90 -15.90 -12.58
C HIS A 100 2.15 -15.58 -13.41
N LYS A 101 2.98 -16.61 -13.63
CA LYS A 101 4.13 -16.52 -14.52
C LYS A 101 3.67 -16.57 -15.97
N ILE A 102 3.51 -15.41 -16.60
CA ILE A 102 3.14 -15.28 -18.00
C ILE A 102 4.37 -15.58 -18.88
N GLU A 103 4.32 -16.66 -19.66
CA GLU A 103 5.36 -16.95 -20.65
C GLU A 103 5.17 -16.08 -21.90
N LEU A 104 6.28 -15.62 -22.50
CA LEU A 104 6.22 -14.73 -23.67
C LEU A 104 5.47 -15.36 -24.85
N GLU A 105 5.70 -16.65 -25.10
CA GLU A 105 5.05 -17.38 -26.19
C GLU A 105 3.53 -17.41 -26.02
N GLU A 106 3.05 -17.52 -24.78
CA GLU A 106 1.63 -17.51 -24.46
C GLU A 106 1.00 -16.14 -24.69
N LEU A 107 1.66 -15.06 -24.25
CA LEU A 107 1.18 -13.70 -24.49
C LEU A 107 1.14 -13.35 -25.98
N VAL A 108 2.15 -13.78 -26.74
CA VAL A 108 2.19 -13.60 -28.21
C VAL A 108 1.04 -14.35 -28.88
N ARG A 109 0.75 -15.59 -28.46
CA ARG A 109 -0.37 -16.37 -28.99
C ARG A 109 -1.71 -15.66 -28.75
N TYR A 110 -1.95 -15.16 -27.54
CA TYR A 110 -3.15 -14.39 -27.22
C TYR A 110 -3.23 -13.07 -28.01
N GLY A 111 -2.12 -12.36 -28.17
CA GLY A 111 -2.06 -11.10 -28.93
C GLY A 111 -2.29 -11.27 -30.43
N LEU A 112 -1.94 -12.43 -30.99
CA LEU A 112 -2.13 -12.75 -32.41
C LEU A 112 -3.49 -13.43 -32.70
N GLY A 113 -4.21 -13.90 -31.66
CA GLY A 113 -5.48 -14.61 -31.81
C GLY A 113 -5.34 -15.99 -32.45
N CYS A 114 -4.21 -16.67 -32.24
CA CYS A 114 -3.90 -18.00 -32.79
C CYS A 114 -4.11 -19.12 -31.77
#